data_AF-A0A8B9MY69-F1
#
_entry.id   AF-A0A8B9MY69-F1
#
_cell.length_a   1.000
_cell.length_b   1.000
_cell.length_c   1.000
_cell.angle_alpha   90.00
_cell.angle_beta   90.00
_cell.angle_gamma   90.00
#
_symmetry.space_group_name_H-M   'P 1'
#
loop_
_entity.id
_entity.type
_entity.pdbx_description
1 polymer ?
#
loop_
_entity_poly.entity_id
_entity_poly.type
_entity_poly.pdbx_seq_one_letter_code
_entity_poly.pdbx_strand_id
1 'polypeptide(L)'
;TDRAVASPPPLPCPAPWAVQTLGTGAQTPRDPLPWGPSRDQPAPAPCAAGIGKCVALDLARRNARTILACRSRERGQAAVEEIRAATGNPAVLLRLLDTGSLASVRAFAQAVLREEKRLDVLVNNAGLTGMRLPFTITPEGLEQTFATNYLGPFLLTNLLLDLLKASAPARVVNVSSFRHSAGTANGRYLTGQEWPGGFDAAYNSTKLMNVLFTAELARRLQGTAMATSPKLALVP
;
A
#
# COMPACT_ATOMS: atom_id res chain seq x y z
N THR A 1 21.28 45.89 20.92
CA THR A 1 21.41 44.42 20.89
C THR A 1 20.08 43.85 20.48
N ASP A 2 19.83 43.79 19.18
CA ASP A 2 18.54 43.42 18.60
C ASP A 2 18.76 42.15 17.76
N ARG A 3 18.38 40.99 18.31
CA ARG A 3 18.36 39.73 17.56
C ARG A 3 16.90 39.41 17.24
N ALA A 4 16.48 39.81 16.05
CA ALA A 4 15.26 39.29 15.44
C ALA A 4 15.39 37.77 15.30
N VAL A 5 14.60 37.04 16.07
CA VAL A 5 14.48 35.58 15.99
C VAL A 5 13.73 35.27 14.69
N ALA A 6 14.46 34.83 13.68
CA ALA A 6 13.87 34.29 12.47
C ALA A 6 13.01 33.09 12.82
N SER A 7 11.73 33.13 12.42
CA SER A 7 10.85 31.96 12.51
C SER A 7 11.42 30.84 11.62
N PRO A 8 11.48 29.58 12.10
CA PRO A 8 11.95 28.49 11.27
C PRO A 8 11.02 28.32 10.05
N PRO A 9 11.55 27.91 8.88
CA PRO A 9 10.73 27.66 7.70
C PRO A 9 9.70 26.56 8.02
N PRO A 10 8.49 26.60 7.42
CA PRO A 10 7.51 25.54 7.60
C PRO A 10 8.15 24.21 7.19
N LEU A 11 8.15 23.24 8.10
CA LEU A 11 8.57 21.87 7.79
C LEU A 11 7.74 21.35 6.59
N PRO A 12 8.36 20.69 5.60
CA PRO A 12 7.63 20.10 4.50
C PRO A 12 6.65 19.07 5.08
N CYS A 13 5.36 19.38 4.95
CA CYS A 13 4.28 18.48 5.31
C CYS A 13 4.45 17.15 4.52
N PRO A 14 4.53 15.97 5.17
CA PRO A 14 4.61 14.72 4.43
C PRO A 14 3.25 14.45 3.77
N ALA A 15 3.13 14.80 2.48
CA ALA A 15 1.95 14.49 1.69
C ALA A 15 1.75 12.95 1.59
N PRO A 16 0.50 12.46 1.65
CA PRO A 16 0.21 11.03 1.78
C PRO A 16 0.61 10.27 0.51
N TRP A 17 1.59 9.39 0.66
CA TRP A 17 2.09 8.50 -0.38
C TRP A 17 1.17 7.27 -0.45
N ALA A 18 0.54 7.07 -1.60
CA ALA A 18 -0.10 5.81 -1.94
C ALA A 18 0.82 5.04 -2.87
N VAL A 19 1.55 4.07 -2.32
CA VAL A 19 2.33 3.10 -3.08
C VAL A 19 1.73 1.74 -2.85
N GLN A 20 1.42 1.02 -3.92
CA GLN A 20 1.30 -0.43 -3.86
C GLN A 20 2.52 -1.05 -4.49
N THR A 21 3.00 -2.11 -3.87
CA THR A 21 4.15 -2.85 -4.37
C THR A 21 3.68 -4.24 -4.75
N LEU A 22 3.81 -4.56 -6.04
CA LEU A 22 3.63 -5.91 -6.55
C LEU A 22 5.01 -6.54 -6.72
N GLY A 23 5.27 -7.63 -6.02
CA GLY A 23 6.46 -8.45 -6.21
C GLY A 23 6.12 -9.67 -7.05
N THR A 24 6.87 -9.88 -8.14
CA THR A 24 6.82 -11.08 -8.96
C THR A 24 8.21 -11.73 -8.98
N GLY A 25 8.29 -13.03 -8.74
CA GLY A 25 9.53 -13.80 -8.81
C GLY A 25 10.10 -13.78 -10.23
N ALA A 26 11.42 -13.85 -10.34
CA ALA A 26 12.13 -13.82 -11.62
C ALA A 26 11.64 -14.94 -12.57
N GLN A 27 11.82 -14.72 -13.88
CA GLN A 27 11.42 -15.63 -14.97
C GLN A 27 12.14 -16.99 -15.00
N THR A 28 12.92 -17.33 -13.98
CA THR A 28 13.66 -18.61 -13.89
C THR A 28 13.09 -19.48 -12.76
N PRO A 29 12.99 -20.82 -12.96
CA PRO A 29 12.50 -21.73 -11.93
C PRO A 29 13.61 -21.96 -10.90
N ARG A 30 13.77 -21.05 -9.94
CA ARG A 30 14.50 -21.31 -8.69
C ARG A 30 13.82 -20.61 -7.54
N ASP A 31 13.42 -21.43 -6.58
CA ASP A 31 13.05 -21.20 -5.18
C ASP A 31 12.09 -20.03 -4.84
N PRO A 32 11.09 -20.28 -3.98
CA PRO A 32 10.30 -19.19 -3.41
C PRO A 32 11.21 -18.16 -2.74
N LEU A 33 10.91 -16.87 -2.89
CA LEU A 33 11.64 -15.80 -2.21
C LEU A 33 11.81 -16.15 -0.73
N PRO A 34 13.04 -16.24 -0.19
CA PRO A 34 13.26 -16.61 1.20
C PRO A 34 12.65 -15.53 2.10
N TRP A 35 11.61 -15.91 2.83
CA TRP A 35 10.86 -15.02 3.71
C TRP A 35 11.35 -15.14 5.16
N GLY A 36 11.99 -14.08 5.63
CA GLY A 36 12.51 -13.87 6.98
C GLY A 36 13.47 -12.68 6.97
N PRO A 37 13.79 -12.06 8.12
CA PRO A 37 14.99 -11.22 8.18
C PRO A 37 16.15 -12.10 7.72
N SER A 38 16.80 -11.72 6.61
CA SER A 38 18.06 -12.34 6.23
C SER A 38 19.01 -12.12 7.39
N ARG A 39 19.44 -13.20 8.06
CA ARG A 39 20.40 -13.11 9.18
C ARG A 39 21.70 -12.42 8.75
N ASP A 40 21.96 -12.38 7.45
CA ASP A 40 23.20 -11.87 6.84
C ASP A 40 23.00 -10.57 6.04
N GLN A 41 21.82 -9.92 6.08
CA GLN A 41 21.64 -8.61 5.44
C GLN A 41 21.54 -7.52 6.51
N PRO A 42 22.31 -6.43 6.38
CA PRO A 42 22.17 -5.30 7.28
C PRO A 42 20.71 -4.81 7.27
N ALA A 43 20.20 -4.47 8.45
CA ALA A 43 18.86 -3.90 8.59
C ALA A 43 18.69 -2.78 7.55
N PRO A 44 17.56 -2.75 6.82
CA PRO A 44 17.37 -1.75 5.77
C PRO A 44 17.56 -0.36 6.40
N ALA A 45 18.53 0.40 5.88
CA ALA A 45 18.78 1.77 6.30
C ALA A 45 17.45 2.54 6.34
N PRO A 46 17.21 3.41 7.33
CA PRO A 46 15.98 4.18 7.44
C PRO A 46 15.79 4.97 6.14
N CYS A 47 14.84 4.51 5.34
CA CYS A 47 14.48 5.18 4.10
C CYS A 47 13.66 6.40 4.49
N ALA A 48 14.22 7.59 4.26
CA ALA A 48 13.54 8.87 4.48
C ALA A 48 12.32 9.09 3.55
N ALA A 49 12.03 8.12 2.68
CA ALA A 49 10.94 8.15 1.72
C ALA A 49 9.97 7.01 2.04
N GLY A 50 8.67 7.32 2.17
CA GLY A 50 7.64 6.53 2.86
C GLY A 50 7.60 5.01 2.62
N ILE A 51 6.94 4.28 3.53
CA ILE A 51 7.01 2.82 3.73
C ILE A 51 6.96 2.01 2.43
N GLY A 52 6.11 2.40 1.47
CA GLY A 52 5.96 1.68 0.21
C GLY A 52 7.19 1.72 -0.68
N LYS A 53 7.96 2.82 -0.67
CA LYS A 53 9.25 2.89 -1.37
C LYS A 53 10.28 2.01 -0.68
N CYS A 54 10.31 1.96 0.66
CA CYS A 54 11.21 1.07 1.41
C CYS A 54 10.94 -0.41 1.08
N VAL A 55 9.66 -0.78 1.01
CA VAL A 55 9.23 -2.13 0.65
C VAL A 55 9.66 -2.46 -0.79
N ALA A 56 9.42 -1.55 -1.73
CA ALA A 56 9.86 -1.72 -3.11
C ALA A 56 11.39 -1.84 -3.24
N LEU A 57 12.14 -1.05 -2.46
CA LEU A 57 13.59 -1.14 -2.40
C LEU A 57 14.07 -2.50 -1.89
N ASP A 58 13.49 -3.01 -0.80
CA ASP A 58 13.85 -4.32 -0.25
C ASP A 58 13.55 -5.46 -1.23
N LEU A 59 12.37 -5.43 -1.87
CA LEU A 59 12.01 -6.40 -2.91
C LEU A 59 12.96 -6.33 -4.11
N ALA A 60 13.30 -5.11 -4.55
CA ALA A 60 14.24 -4.91 -5.65
C ALA A 60 15.65 -5.43 -5.32
N ARG A 61 16.14 -5.25 -4.08
CA ARG A 61 17.42 -5.80 -3.60
C ARG A 61 17.46 -7.33 -3.63
N ARG A 62 16.29 -7.98 -3.51
CA ARG A 62 16.14 -9.44 -3.65
C ARG A 62 15.93 -9.87 -5.10
N ASN A 63 16.22 -9.00 -6.07
CA ASN A 63 16.02 -9.22 -7.51
C ASN A 63 14.56 -9.52 -7.92
N ALA A 64 13.57 -9.10 -7.11
CA ALA A 64 12.17 -9.25 -7.50
C ALA A 64 11.82 -8.25 -8.60
N ARG A 65 10.99 -8.68 -9.57
CA ARG A 65 10.33 -7.76 -10.49
C ARG A 65 9.25 -7.03 -9.69
N THR A 66 9.39 -5.71 -9.60
CA THR A 66 8.68 -4.87 -8.64
C THR A 66 7.86 -3.81 -9.36
N ILE A 67 6.54 -3.84 -9.25
CA ILE A 67 5.68 -2.76 -9.76
C ILE A 67 5.40 -1.80 -8.60
N LEU A 68 5.86 -0.56 -8.75
CA LEU A 68 5.53 0.58 -7.90
C LEU A 68 4.29 1.27 -8.48
N ALA A 69 3.16 1.18 -7.79
CA ALA A 69 1.92 1.82 -8.24
C ALA A 69 1.61 3.08 -7.44
N CYS A 70 1.43 4.23 -8.10
CA CYS A 70 1.11 5.49 -7.39
C CYS A 70 0.32 6.48 -8.27
N ARG A 71 -0.21 7.55 -7.68
CA ARG A 71 -0.98 8.59 -8.39
C ARG A 71 -0.12 9.56 -9.21
N SER A 72 1.07 9.87 -8.70
CA SER A 72 1.91 10.95 -9.21
C SER A 72 3.01 10.39 -10.10
N ARG A 73 2.88 10.53 -11.43
CA ARG A 73 3.88 10.04 -12.39
C ARG A 73 5.29 10.51 -12.08
N GLU A 74 5.47 11.81 -11.86
CA GLU A 74 6.78 12.42 -11.60
C GLU A 74 7.48 11.83 -10.38
N ARG A 75 6.84 11.93 -9.20
CA ARG A 75 7.36 11.34 -7.95
C ARG A 75 7.57 9.82 -8.05
N GLY A 76 6.65 9.13 -8.74
CA GLY A 76 6.76 7.69 -8.97
C GLY A 76 7.99 7.35 -9.81
N GLN A 77 8.26 8.10 -10.88
CA GLN A 77 9.41 7.89 -11.74
C GLN A 77 10.71 8.16 -10.98
N ALA A 78 10.79 9.26 -10.24
CA ALA A 78 11.94 9.56 -9.39
C ALA A 78 12.23 8.40 -8.42
N ALA A 79 11.20 7.87 -7.74
CA ALA A 79 11.35 6.73 -6.84
C ALA A 79 11.84 5.46 -7.55
N VAL A 80 11.35 5.18 -8.77
CA VAL A 80 11.80 4.02 -9.56
C VAL A 80 13.27 4.16 -9.94
N GLU A 81 13.71 5.33 -10.42
CA GLU A 81 15.11 5.55 -10.78
C GLU A 81 16.04 5.46 -9.57
N GLU A 82 15.64 6.03 -8.44
CA GLU A 82 16.40 5.88 -7.19
C GLU A 82 16.53 4.41 -6.76
N ILE A 83 15.45 3.63 -6.83
CA ILE A 83 15.51 2.19 -6.47
C ILE A 83 16.40 1.44 -7.45
N ARG A 84 16.28 1.67 -8.76
CA ARG A 84 17.11 1.03 -9.78
C ARG A 84 18.58 1.34 -9.56
N ALA A 85 18.93 2.60 -9.33
CA ALA A 85 20.30 3.02 -9.03
C ALA A 85 20.83 2.38 -7.75
N ALA A 86 20.01 2.29 -6.69
CA ALA A 86 20.43 1.73 -5.41
C ALA A 86 20.53 0.19 -5.38
N THR A 87 19.91 -0.51 -6.34
CA THR A 87 19.83 -1.98 -6.34
C THR A 87 20.48 -2.64 -7.55
N GLY A 88 20.72 -1.90 -8.63
CA GLY A 88 21.11 -2.46 -9.92
C GLY A 88 20.02 -3.29 -10.61
N ASN A 89 18.81 -3.37 -10.05
CA ASN A 89 17.73 -4.18 -10.59
C ASN A 89 16.89 -3.37 -11.60
N PRO A 90 16.93 -3.69 -12.91
CA PRO A 90 16.17 -2.95 -13.92
C PRO A 90 14.67 -3.28 -13.91
N ALA A 91 14.26 -4.38 -13.26
CA ALA A 91 12.89 -4.89 -13.25
C ALA A 91 11.96 -4.18 -12.25
N VAL A 92 12.26 -2.92 -11.93
CA VAL A 92 11.39 -2.03 -11.15
C VAL A 92 10.58 -1.17 -12.12
N LEU A 93 9.26 -1.22 -12.05
CA LEU A 93 8.36 -0.56 -13.00
C LEU A 93 7.43 0.42 -12.29
N LEU A 94 7.13 1.54 -12.96
CA LEU A 94 6.05 2.44 -12.54
C LEU A 94 4.74 2.05 -13.22
N ARG A 95 3.65 2.04 -12.45
CA ARG A 95 2.28 2.01 -12.97
C ARG A 95 1.46 3.07 -12.23
N LEU A 96 0.50 3.68 -12.93
CA LEU A 96 -0.38 4.67 -12.30
C LEU A 96 -1.57 3.99 -11.67
N LEU A 97 -1.88 4.38 -10.44
CA LEU A 97 -3.04 3.89 -9.70
C LEU A 97 -3.51 4.94 -8.71
N ASP A 98 -4.81 5.24 -8.78
CA ASP A 98 -5.53 5.92 -7.72
C ASP A 98 -6.46 4.94 -7.01
N THR A 99 -6.15 4.60 -5.76
CA THR A 99 -7.01 3.71 -4.97
C THR A 99 -8.29 4.38 -4.50
N GLY A 100 -8.40 5.71 -4.59
CA GLY A 100 -9.63 6.45 -4.33
C GLY A 100 -10.67 6.33 -5.45
N SER A 101 -10.29 5.88 -6.65
CA SER A 101 -11.22 5.64 -7.76
C SER A 101 -11.33 4.16 -8.08
N LEU A 102 -12.54 3.61 -7.98
CA LEU A 102 -12.78 2.19 -8.30
C LEU A 102 -12.53 1.90 -9.79
N ALA A 103 -12.77 2.88 -10.67
CA ALA A 103 -12.46 2.76 -12.08
C ALA A 103 -10.95 2.63 -12.33
N SER A 104 -10.14 3.45 -11.65
CA SER A 104 -8.67 3.35 -11.72
C SER A 104 -8.17 2.00 -11.21
N VAL A 105 -8.71 1.52 -10.09
CA VAL A 105 -8.39 0.19 -9.53
C VAL A 105 -8.69 -0.94 -10.52
N ARG A 106 -9.86 -0.92 -11.18
CA ARG A 106 -10.24 -1.93 -12.17
C ARG A 106 -9.32 -1.90 -13.40
N ALA A 107 -9.03 -0.71 -13.93
CA ALA A 107 -8.14 -0.55 -15.08
C ALA A 107 -6.72 -1.06 -14.76
N PHE A 108 -6.21 -0.73 -13.58
CA PHE A 108 -4.92 -1.21 -13.11
C PHE A 108 -4.89 -2.72 -12.95
N ALA A 109 -5.89 -3.31 -12.29
CA ALA A 109 -5.98 -4.76 -12.11
C ALA A 109 -6.01 -5.50 -13.45
N GLN A 110 -6.79 -5.01 -14.42
CA GLN A 110 -6.81 -5.57 -15.77
C GLN A 110 -5.47 -5.48 -16.49
N ALA A 111 -4.73 -4.37 -16.33
CA ALA A 111 -3.40 -4.25 -16.90
C ALA A 111 -2.43 -5.27 -16.28
N VAL A 112 -2.46 -5.43 -14.95
CA VAL A 112 -1.64 -6.44 -14.26
C VAL A 112 -2.00 -7.85 -14.74
N LEU A 113 -3.28 -8.20 -14.85
CA LEU A 113 -3.71 -9.53 -15.32
C LEU A 113 -3.31 -9.81 -16.78
N ARG A 114 -3.16 -8.78 -17.62
CA ARG A 114 -2.69 -8.94 -19.00
C ARG A 114 -1.17 -9.06 -19.10
N GLU A 115 -0.44 -8.31 -18.28
CA GLU A 115 1.01 -8.16 -18.39
C GLU A 115 1.79 -9.16 -17.53
N GLU A 116 1.23 -9.57 -16.39
CA GLU A 116 1.90 -10.38 -15.39
C GLU A 116 1.31 -11.79 -15.32
N LYS A 117 2.18 -12.79 -15.43
CA LYS A 117 1.78 -14.21 -15.34
C LYS A 117 1.73 -14.72 -13.90
N ARG A 118 2.34 -13.99 -12.96
CA ARG A 118 2.42 -14.33 -11.54
C ARG A 118 2.33 -13.08 -10.69
N LEU A 119 1.86 -13.21 -9.46
CA LEU A 119 1.86 -12.20 -8.41
C LEU A 119 2.12 -12.86 -7.06
N ASP A 120 3.34 -12.73 -6.55
CA ASP A 120 3.77 -13.38 -5.31
C ASP A 120 3.48 -12.53 -4.09
N VAL A 121 3.52 -11.20 -4.23
CA VAL A 121 3.35 -10.28 -3.11
C VAL A 121 2.52 -9.10 -3.55
N LEU A 122 1.40 -8.85 -2.85
CA LEU A 122 0.61 -7.64 -2.95
C LEU A 122 0.70 -6.86 -1.64
N VAL A 123 1.29 -5.67 -1.68
CA VAL A 123 1.36 -4.78 -0.51
C VAL A 123 0.39 -3.61 -0.69
N ASN A 124 -0.74 -3.68 0.00
CA ASN A 124 -1.76 -2.66 0.08
C ASN A 124 -1.38 -1.63 1.14
N ASN A 125 -0.67 -0.60 0.70
CA ASN A 125 -0.13 0.42 1.58
C ASN A 125 -0.75 1.81 1.38
N ALA A 126 -1.52 2.01 0.30
CA ALA A 126 -2.16 3.28 0.01
C ALA A 126 -2.97 3.81 1.21
N GLY A 127 -2.74 5.07 1.56
CA GLY A 127 -3.44 5.71 2.68
C GLY A 127 -3.38 7.23 2.62
N LEU A 128 -4.52 7.87 2.82
CA LEU A 128 -4.64 9.27 3.20
C LEU A 128 -4.51 9.36 4.72
N THR A 129 -3.60 10.22 5.16
CA THR A 129 -3.36 10.55 6.56
C THR A 129 -3.23 12.07 6.69
N GLY A 130 -3.82 12.66 7.73
CA GLY A 130 -3.69 14.09 8.02
C GLY A 130 -4.99 14.75 8.50
N MET A 131 -4.94 15.35 9.69
CA MET A 131 -6.04 16.02 10.40
C MET A 131 -6.79 17.13 9.62
N ARG A 132 -6.40 17.46 8.38
CA ARG A 132 -6.93 18.59 7.60
C ARG A 132 -7.55 18.22 6.25
N LEU A 133 -7.72 16.94 5.95
CA LEU A 133 -8.43 16.56 4.72
C LEU A 133 -9.95 16.82 4.91
N PRO A 134 -10.58 17.59 4.00
CA PRO A 134 -12.01 17.85 4.09
C PRO A 134 -12.80 16.58 3.78
N PHE A 135 -14.04 16.53 4.29
CA PHE A 135 -14.99 15.56 3.78
C PHE A 135 -15.11 15.69 2.29
N THR A 136 -14.96 14.58 1.60
CA THR A 136 -15.15 14.56 0.16
C THR A 136 -15.83 13.26 -0.21
N ILE A 137 -16.84 13.38 -1.06
CA ILE A 137 -17.47 12.24 -1.71
C ILE A 137 -16.88 12.11 -3.11
N THR A 138 -16.41 10.92 -3.46
CA THR A 138 -15.90 10.62 -4.80
C THR A 138 -17.05 10.64 -5.82
N PRO A 139 -16.76 10.77 -7.13
CA PRO A 139 -17.79 10.67 -8.17
C PRO A 139 -18.62 9.37 -8.09
N GLU A 140 -18.05 8.30 -7.55
CA GLU A 140 -18.71 7.01 -7.33
C GLU A 140 -19.55 6.94 -6.03
N GLY A 141 -19.73 8.05 -5.31
CA GLY A 141 -20.57 8.11 -4.11
C GLY A 141 -19.93 7.54 -2.84
N LEU A 142 -18.60 7.49 -2.79
CA LEU A 142 -17.85 6.96 -1.64
C LEU A 142 -17.21 8.09 -0.84
N GLU A 143 -17.07 7.92 0.47
CA GLU A 143 -16.22 8.82 1.24
C GLU A 143 -14.74 8.60 0.86
N GLN A 144 -14.03 9.68 0.56
CA GLN A 144 -12.69 9.67 -0.04
C GLN A 144 -11.64 8.89 0.79
N THR A 145 -11.66 9.03 2.11
CA THR A 145 -10.75 8.33 3.04
C THR A 145 -11.03 6.82 3.02
N PHE A 146 -12.30 6.41 3.11
CA PHE A 146 -12.71 5.01 3.03
C PHE A 146 -12.45 4.42 1.64
N ALA A 147 -12.70 5.17 0.58
CA ALA A 147 -12.37 4.80 -0.79
C ALA A 147 -10.87 4.47 -0.92
N THR A 148 -10.02 5.40 -0.47
CA THR A 148 -8.57 5.32 -0.67
C THR A 148 -7.89 4.28 0.23
N ASN A 149 -8.26 4.25 1.51
CA ASN A 149 -7.56 3.49 2.55
C ASN A 149 -8.05 2.04 2.68
N TYR A 150 -9.29 1.77 2.28
CA TYR A 150 -9.96 0.49 2.49
C TYR A 150 -10.56 -0.09 1.21
N LEU A 151 -11.53 0.58 0.57
CA LEU A 151 -12.27 0.00 -0.55
C LEU A 151 -11.44 -0.24 -1.80
N GLY A 152 -10.56 0.69 -2.16
CA GLY A 152 -9.63 0.51 -3.28
C GLY A 152 -8.72 -0.72 -3.08
N PRO A 153 -7.99 -0.82 -1.96
CA PRO A 153 -7.22 -2.01 -1.59
C PRO A 153 -8.06 -3.30 -1.54
N PHE A 154 -9.25 -3.25 -0.94
CA PHE A 154 -10.18 -4.37 -0.87
C PHE A 154 -10.56 -4.86 -2.28
N LEU A 155 -10.98 -3.94 -3.15
CA LEU A 155 -11.37 -4.25 -4.53
C LEU A 155 -10.18 -4.83 -5.30
N LEU A 156 -9.01 -4.19 -5.21
CA LEU A 156 -7.83 -4.66 -5.92
C LEU A 156 -7.44 -6.09 -5.53
N THR A 157 -7.41 -6.38 -4.23
CA THR A 157 -7.08 -7.74 -3.75
C THR A 157 -8.06 -8.76 -4.29
N ASN A 158 -9.36 -8.46 -4.31
CA ASN A 158 -10.36 -9.37 -4.85
C ASN A 158 -10.22 -9.56 -6.37
N LEU A 159 -9.92 -8.49 -7.12
CA LEU A 159 -9.72 -8.57 -8.58
C LEU A 159 -8.47 -9.37 -8.97
N LEU A 160 -7.43 -9.35 -8.14
CA LEU A 160 -6.17 -10.07 -8.37
C LEU A 160 -6.13 -11.42 -7.64
N LEU A 161 -7.21 -11.83 -6.98
CA LEU A 161 -7.20 -12.96 -6.06
C LEU A 161 -6.86 -14.28 -6.75
N ASP A 162 -7.39 -14.52 -7.94
CA ASP A 162 -7.13 -15.76 -8.66
C ASP A 162 -5.69 -15.83 -9.19
N LEU A 163 -5.12 -14.70 -9.62
CA LEU A 163 -3.71 -14.61 -9.98
C LEU A 163 -2.81 -14.90 -8.76
N LEU A 164 -3.14 -14.32 -7.59
CA LEU A 164 -2.42 -14.58 -6.34
C LEU A 164 -2.47 -16.08 -5.98
N LYS A 165 -3.64 -16.73 -6.10
CA LYS A 165 -3.80 -18.17 -5.82
C LYS A 165 -2.98 -19.03 -6.79
N ALA A 166 -3.00 -18.70 -8.08
CA ALA A 166 -2.23 -19.39 -9.10
C ALA A 166 -0.71 -19.20 -8.92
N SER A 167 -0.30 -18.16 -8.21
CA SER A 167 1.10 -17.81 -7.95
C SER A 167 1.62 -18.34 -6.61
N ALA A 168 0.92 -19.29 -5.99
CA ALA A 168 1.32 -19.77 -4.67
C ALA A 168 2.75 -20.35 -4.67
N PRO A 169 3.57 -20.07 -3.64
CA PRO A 169 3.22 -19.34 -2.42
C PRO A 169 3.13 -17.82 -2.62
N ALA A 170 1.98 -17.23 -2.29
CA ALA A 170 1.71 -15.81 -2.46
C ALA A 170 1.25 -15.14 -1.17
N ARG A 171 1.44 -13.81 -1.07
CA ARG A 171 1.14 -13.04 0.13
C ARG A 171 0.40 -11.74 -0.15
N VAL A 172 -0.63 -11.45 0.66
CA VAL A 172 -1.28 -10.14 0.72
C VAL A 172 -0.98 -9.47 2.06
N VAL A 173 -0.44 -8.26 2.00
CA VAL A 173 -0.11 -7.44 3.16
C VAL A 173 -0.94 -6.17 3.12
N ASN A 174 -1.87 -6.02 4.06
CA ASN A 174 -2.61 -4.78 4.25
C ASN A 174 -1.93 -3.94 5.35
N VAL A 175 -1.50 -2.72 5.02
CA VAL A 175 -0.87 -1.83 5.99
C VAL A 175 -1.94 -1.15 6.84
N SER A 176 -1.89 -1.44 8.14
CA SER A 176 -2.71 -0.82 9.16
C SER A 176 -1.86 0.11 10.05
N SER A 177 -2.41 0.59 11.16
CA SER A 177 -1.76 1.48 12.14
C SER A 177 -2.26 1.12 13.53
N PHE A 178 -1.47 1.38 14.57
CA PHE A 178 -1.90 1.19 15.97
C PHE A 178 -3.23 1.89 16.27
N ARG A 179 -3.50 3.00 15.57
CA ARG A 179 -4.74 3.77 15.59
C ARG A 179 -6.02 2.96 15.32
N HIS A 180 -5.91 1.77 14.72
CA HIS A 180 -7.05 0.87 14.50
C HIS A 180 -7.80 0.51 15.79
N SER A 181 -7.12 0.50 16.95
CA SER A 181 -7.74 0.20 18.24
C SER A 181 -8.79 1.22 18.68
N ALA A 182 -8.74 2.44 18.13
CA ALA A 182 -9.71 3.51 18.37
C ALA A 182 -10.70 3.69 17.20
N GLY A 183 -10.74 2.73 16.26
CA GLY A 183 -11.66 2.76 15.12
C GLY A 183 -12.98 2.06 15.41
N THR A 184 -14.00 2.36 14.60
CA THR A 184 -15.26 1.62 14.56
C THR A 184 -15.53 1.11 13.15
N ALA A 185 -16.12 -0.07 13.03
CA ALA A 185 -16.44 -0.66 11.74
C ALA A 185 -17.94 -0.49 11.45
N ASN A 186 -18.27 0.37 10.48
CA ASN A 186 -19.64 0.59 10.04
C ASN A 186 -19.66 0.78 8.52
N GLY A 187 -20.47 -0.04 7.82
CA GLY A 187 -20.60 0.02 6.37
C GLY A 187 -21.18 1.34 5.87
N ARG A 188 -21.94 2.06 6.70
CA ARG A 188 -22.55 3.36 6.36
C ARG A 188 -21.51 4.47 6.21
N TYR A 189 -20.29 4.28 6.74
CA TYR A 189 -19.18 5.20 6.56
C TYR A 189 -18.63 5.17 5.12
N LEU A 190 -18.78 4.04 4.42
CA LEU A 190 -18.21 3.85 3.09
C LEU A 190 -18.76 4.85 2.07
N THR A 191 -20.04 5.18 2.18
CA THR A 191 -20.74 6.11 1.29
C THR A 191 -20.93 7.49 1.93
N GLY A 192 -20.40 7.70 3.14
CA GLY A 192 -20.65 8.92 3.91
C GLY A 192 -22.10 9.10 4.39
N GLN A 193 -22.92 8.03 4.43
CA GLN A 193 -24.25 8.08 5.05
C GLN A 193 -24.16 8.41 6.55
N GLU A 194 -23.08 7.96 7.18
CA GLU A 194 -22.66 8.37 8.51
C GLU A 194 -21.17 8.71 8.49
N TRP A 195 -20.73 9.45 9.50
CA TRP A 195 -19.32 9.71 9.72
C TRP A 195 -18.93 9.42 11.17
N PRO A 196 -17.81 8.72 11.42
CA PRO A 196 -17.28 8.47 12.76
C PRO A 196 -16.85 9.71 13.59
N GLY A 197 -17.24 10.95 13.24
CA GLY A 197 -16.91 12.16 14.01
C GLY A 197 -15.58 12.85 13.67
N GLY A 198 -15.24 12.95 12.38
CA GLY A 198 -14.07 13.71 11.90
C GLY A 198 -12.97 12.84 11.28
N PHE A 199 -11.91 13.48 10.81
CA PHE A 199 -10.87 12.83 10.01
C PHE A 199 -10.13 11.72 10.77
N ASP A 200 -9.72 11.98 12.01
CA ASP A 200 -8.97 11.00 12.81
C ASP A 200 -9.79 9.73 13.04
N ALA A 201 -11.08 9.89 13.35
CA ALA A 201 -11.97 8.76 13.54
C ALA A 201 -12.23 8.00 12.22
N ALA A 202 -12.32 8.69 11.08
CA ALA A 202 -12.40 8.05 9.76
C ALA A 202 -11.13 7.25 9.46
N TYR A 203 -9.95 7.84 9.67
CA TYR A 203 -8.68 7.15 9.50
C TYR A 203 -8.57 5.92 10.41
N ASN A 204 -8.84 6.05 11.71
CA ASN A 204 -8.81 4.94 12.68
C ASN A 204 -9.76 3.80 12.24
N SER A 205 -10.97 4.17 11.81
CA SER A 205 -11.97 3.23 11.30
C SER A 205 -11.48 2.51 10.05
N THR A 206 -10.89 3.20 9.06
CA THR A 206 -10.31 2.54 7.88
C THR A 206 -9.20 1.56 8.24
N LYS A 207 -8.39 1.87 9.25
CA LYS A 207 -7.31 1.00 9.72
C LYS A 207 -7.83 -0.22 10.47
N LEU A 208 -8.95 -0.09 11.21
CA LEU A 208 -9.68 -1.23 11.76
C LEU A 208 -10.26 -2.11 10.64
N MET A 209 -10.90 -1.52 9.64
CA MET A 209 -11.46 -2.26 8.51
C MET A 209 -10.37 -3.04 7.74
N ASN A 210 -9.15 -2.51 7.60
CA ASN A 210 -8.01 -3.26 7.04
C ASN A 210 -7.66 -4.50 7.88
N VAL A 211 -7.70 -4.42 9.22
CA VAL A 211 -7.44 -5.56 10.10
C VAL A 211 -8.54 -6.62 9.95
N LEU A 212 -9.80 -6.19 10.01
CA LEU A 212 -10.96 -7.08 9.87
C LEU A 212 -10.99 -7.77 8.50
N PHE A 213 -10.72 -7.02 7.43
CA PHE A 213 -10.62 -7.60 6.08
C PHE A 213 -9.48 -8.61 5.99
N THR A 214 -8.33 -8.33 6.61
CA THR A 214 -7.21 -9.27 6.58
C THR A 214 -7.53 -10.56 7.33
N ALA A 215 -8.18 -10.47 8.49
CA ALA A 215 -8.61 -11.64 9.26
C ALA A 215 -9.64 -12.48 8.48
N GLU A 216 -10.63 -11.84 7.86
CA GLU A 216 -11.65 -12.52 7.06
C GLU A 216 -11.06 -13.13 5.78
N LEU A 217 -10.15 -12.43 5.10
CA LEU A 217 -9.44 -12.94 3.94
C LEU A 217 -8.60 -14.17 4.32
N ALA A 218 -7.88 -14.12 5.45
CA ALA A 218 -7.13 -15.26 5.97
C ALA A 218 -8.05 -16.48 6.19
N ARG A 219 -9.20 -16.26 6.85
CA ARG A 219 -10.19 -17.30 7.13
C ARG A 219 -10.71 -17.94 5.84
N ARG A 220 -11.03 -17.15 4.82
CA ARG A 220 -11.50 -17.64 3.50
C ARG A 220 -10.43 -18.38 2.71
N LEU A 221 -9.16 -18.11 2.97
CA LEU A 221 -8.02 -18.70 2.27
C LEU A 221 -7.40 -19.87 3.03
N GLN A 222 -7.96 -20.26 4.18
CA GLN A 222 -7.55 -21.46 4.89
C GLN A 222 -7.61 -22.68 3.95
N GLY A 223 -6.53 -23.47 3.94
CA GLY A 223 -6.37 -24.60 3.02
C GLY A 223 -5.76 -24.26 1.66
N THR A 224 -5.52 -22.97 1.35
CA THR A 224 -4.71 -22.56 0.19
C THR A 224 -3.26 -22.29 0.60
N ALA A 225 -2.34 -22.33 -0.35
CA ALA A 225 -0.93 -21.99 -0.13
C ALA A 225 -0.66 -20.46 -0.10
N MET A 226 -1.69 -19.64 0.13
CA MET A 226 -1.54 -18.20 0.30
C MET A 226 -1.49 -17.80 1.78
N ALA A 227 -0.67 -16.81 2.11
CA ALA A 227 -0.65 -16.20 3.43
C ALA A 227 -1.13 -14.75 3.38
N THR A 228 -1.88 -14.33 4.40
CA THR A 228 -2.36 -12.94 4.53
C THR A 228 -2.03 -12.41 5.90
N SER A 229 -1.49 -11.20 6.00
CA SER A 229 -1.06 -10.64 7.29
C SER A 229 -1.27 -9.13 7.36
N PRO A 230 -1.80 -8.60 8.49
CA PRO A 230 -1.81 -7.17 8.69
C PRO A 230 -0.39 -6.73 9.08
N LYS A 231 0.15 -5.69 8.44
CA LYS A 231 1.38 -5.06 8.92
C LYS A 231 1.03 -3.75 9.61
N LEU A 232 1.30 -3.67 10.92
CA LEU A 232 1.15 -2.47 11.71
C LEU A 232 2.28 -1.50 11.35
N ALA A 233 1.94 -0.39 10.68
CA ALA A 233 2.84 0.74 10.58
C ALA A 233 2.80 1.52 11.90
N LEU A 234 3.93 1.55 12.59
CA LEU A 234 4.20 2.53 13.63
C LEU A 234 4.48 3.86 12.91
N VAL A 235 3.41 4.61 12.63
CA VAL A 235 3.55 6.02 12.24
C VAL A 235 3.65 6.80 13.55
N PRO A 236 4.80 7.43 13.86
CA PRO A 236 4.92 8.29 15.04
C PRO A 236 3.96 9.48 14.99
#